data_AF-A0A2T7N338-F1
#
_entry.id   AF-A0A2T7N338-F1
#
_cell.length_a   1.000
_cell.length_b   1.000
_cell.length_c   1.000
_cell.angle_alpha   90.00
_cell.angle_beta   90.00
_cell.angle_gamma   90.00
#
_symmetry.space_group_name_H-M   'P 1'
#
loop_
_entity.id
_entity.type
_entity.pdbx_description
1 polymer ?
#
loop_
_entity_poly.entity_id
_entity_poly.type
_entity_poly.pdbx_seq_one_letter_code
_entity_poly.pdbx_strand_id
1 'polypeptide(L)'
;MSIFDKIERIQYKGPDNRDPLAFSFYNPEETIMGTTMREYLRFAVAFWHTFKGDGLDMFGQPTARRSWDSVKDPMTLAKLKVDAAFEFCEKLSIDYFCFHDRDIAPEGNTLRQTNNNLDEIVRHISDHLKTSNVGILWGTANLFAHPRFMHGAATSCDADVYAYAAAQVKKAIEVTKELGGKNYVFWGGREGYETLLNTNMSLEIENLARFFHMAVDYAKEIGFEGQFLIEPKPMEPTKHQYDFDVANALSFLRKYGLEEHFKFNVEANHATLAGHDFQHELRFARINGLLGSVDANQGDLLLGWDTDQFPTDVYSTTLGMYEIIKNGGLNPGGLNFDAKVRRGSYEEKDLFSSHIAGMDTFALGLKAAAKLLQEGTLEDLLKERYRSFDSGIGKEIEEGRASFKSLEEYIIDKESPLPEPSRQEYLERLVNWSIVSAGR
;
A
#
# COMPACT_ATOMS: atom_id res chain seq x y z
N MET A 1 28.16 15.29 5.77
CA MET A 1 28.88 14.01 5.90
C MET A 1 27.84 12.95 5.58
N SER A 2 28.11 12.02 4.67
CA SER A 2 27.07 11.07 4.26
C SER A 2 26.88 10.03 5.39
N ILE A 3 25.65 9.54 5.53
CA ILE A 3 25.26 8.60 6.57
C ILE A 3 25.62 7.18 6.11
N PHE A 4 25.49 6.90 4.81
CA PHE A 4 25.82 5.62 4.21
C PHE A 4 27.11 5.69 3.38
N ASP A 5 28.21 6.17 3.99
CA ASP A 5 29.49 6.45 3.31
C ASP A 5 30.09 5.29 2.49
N LYS A 6 29.70 4.04 2.80
CA LYS A 6 30.18 2.83 2.12
C LYS A 6 29.33 2.41 0.92
N ILE A 7 28.25 3.14 0.65
CA ILE A 7 27.26 2.78 -0.37
C ILE A 7 27.17 3.94 -1.34
N GLU A 8 27.58 3.68 -2.58
CA GLU A 8 27.42 4.62 -3.69
C GLU A 8 25.98 4.62 -4.20
N ARG A 9 25.67 5.54 -5.11
CA ARG A 9 24.37 5.56 -5.79
C ARG A 9 24.19 4.28 -6.60
N ILE A 10 23.11 3.55 -6.34
CA ILE A 10 22.77 2.28 -6.98
C ILE A 10 22.47 2.52 -8.47
N GLN A 11 23.08 1.70 -9.33
CA GLN A 11 22.98 1.82 -10.79
C GLN A 11 22.28 0.60 -11.38
N TYR A 12 21.61 0.79 -12.52
CA TYR A 12 21.17 -0.31 -13.38
C TYR A 12 22.37 -0.94 -14.11
N LYS A 13 22.52 -2.26 -14.00
CA LYS A 13 23.59 -3.05 -14.63
C LYS A 13 23.08 -4.16 -15.55
N GLY A 14 21.76 -4.29 -15.71
CA GLY A 14 21.14 -5.28 -16.58
C GLY A 14 20.94 -6.66 -15.96
N PRO A 15 20.19 -7.55 -16.64
CA PRO A 15 19.62 -8.78 -16.06
C PRO A 15 20.66 -9.84 -15.69
N ASP A 16 21.86 -9.80 -16.28
CA ASP A 16 22.95 -10.73 -15.98
C ASP A 16 23.78 -10.31 -14.76
N ASN A 17 23.48 -9.16 -14.14
CA ASN A 17 24.17 -8.66 -12.95
C ASN A 17 24.03 -9.63 -11.75
N ARG A 18 25.08 -9.70 -10.92
CA ARG A 18 25.10 -10.45 -9.65
C ARG A 18 25.55 -9.60 -8.46
N ASP A 19 25.79 -8.31 -8.67
CA ASP A 19 26.10 -7.36 -7.62
C ASP A 19 24.82 -7.08 -6.79
N PRO A 20 24.81 -7.36 -5.47
CA PRO A 20 23.65 -7.12 -4.61
C PRO A 20 23.34 -5.64 -4.41
N LEU A 21 24.22 -4.73 -4.84
CA LEU A 21 24.06 -3.27 -4.76
C LEU A 21 23.95 -2.65 -6.16
N ALA A 22 23.29 -3.34 -7.09
CA ALA A 22 22.93 -2.82 -8.40
C ALA A 22 21.59 -3.39 -8.88
N PHE A 23 20.83 -2.60 -9.63
CA PHE A 23 19.58 -3.04 -10.23
C PHE A 23 19.84 -3.94 -11.44
N SER A 24 19.10 -5.04 -11.51
CA SER A 24 19.08 -5.98 -12.63
C SER A 24 17.95 -5.66 -13.62
N PHE A 25 16.83 -5.11 -13.14
CA PHE A 25 15.62 -4.87 -13.93
C PHE A 25 15.06 -3.46 -13.81
N TYR A 26 15.27 -2.79 -12.67
CA TYR A 26 14.82 -1.40 -12.52
C TYR A 26 15.78 -0.44 -13.22
N ASN A 27 15.33 0.07 -14.37
CA ASN A 27 15.93 1.20 -15.06
C ASN A 27 14.92 2.36 -15.06
N PRO A 28 15.10 3.41 -14.22
CA PRO A 28 14.09 4.45 -14.04
C PRO A 28 13.67 5.16 -15.33
N GLU A 29 14.58 5.26 -16.30
CA GLU A 29 14.36 5.96 -17.58
C GLU A 29 13.84 5.05 -18.69
N GLU A 30 13.77 3.73 -18.46
CA GLU A 30 13.19 2.79 -19.45
C GLU A 30 11.69 3.07 -19.62
N THR A 31 11.28 3.25 -20.87
CA THR A 31 9.88 3.51 -21.22
C THR A 31 9.17 2.20 -21.57
N ILE A 32 8.07 1.91 -20.86
CA ILE A 32 7.19 0.77 -21.10
C ILE A 32 5.82 1.32 -21.51
N MET A 33 5.25 0.88 -22.62
CA MET A 33 3.92 1.35 -23.08
C MET A 33 3.74 2.89 -23.09
N GLY A 34 4.81 3.66 -23.33
CA GLY A 34 4.78 5.12 -23.38
C GLY A 34 4.97 5.85 -22.04
N THR A 35 5.27 5.15 -20.95
CA THR A 35 5.48 5.72 -19.60
C THR A 35 6.77 5.15 -19.00
N THR A 36 7.53 5.97 -18.29
CA THR A 36 8.80 5.52 -17.69
C THR A 36 8.55 4.55 -16.53
N MET A 37 9.50 3.66 -16.24
CA MET A 37 9.41 2.79 -15.05
C MET A 37 9.23 3.61 -13.77
N ARG A 38 9.96 4.73 -13.65
CA ARG A 38 9.84 5.67 -12.53
C ARG A 38 8.40 6.17 -12.34
N GLU A 39 7.73 6.54 -13.43
CA GLU A 39 6.34 7.03 -13.41
C GLU A 39 5.28 5.95 -13.16
N TYR A 40 5.51 4.71 -13.60
CA TYR A 40 4.62 3.59 -13.28
C TYR A 40 4.75 3.17 -11.82
N LEU A 41 5.99 2.98 -11.37
CA LEU A 41 6.30 2.32 -10.11
C LEU A 41 6.18 3.30 -8.93
N ARG A 42 6.58 4.56 -9.13
CA ARG A 42 6.47 5.64 -8.12
C ARG A 42 6.86 5.15 -6.73
N PHE A 43 8.02 4.49 -6.65
CA PHE A 43 8.44 3.82 -5.43
C PHE A 43 8.49 4.81 -4.27
N ALA A 44 8.14 4.32 -3.08
CA ALA A 44 8.30 5.04 -1.84
C ALA A 44 8.94 4.16 -0.76
N VAL A 45 9.63 4.79 0.19
CA VAL A 45 10.19 4.13 1.37
C VAL A 45 9.28 4.31 2.57
N ALA A 46 8.97 3.22 3.27
CA ALA A 46 8.32 3.26 4.57
C ALA A 46 9.31 3.71 5.65
N PHE A 47 9.06 4.88 6.25
CA PHE A 47 9.98 5.45 7.26
C PHE A 47 10.06 4.57 8.52
N TRP A 48 8.92 4.01 8.96
CA TRP A 48 8.83 3.19 10.17
C TRP A 48 9.71 1.94 10.07
N HIS A 49 9.62 1.16 8.99
CA HIS A 49 10.45 -0.03 8.87
C HIS A 49 11.92 0.27 8.59
N THR A 50 12.21 1.30 7.80
CA THR A 50 13.58 1.55 7.34
C THR A 50 14.42 2.26 8.41
N PHE A 51 13.87 3.28 9.07
CA PHE A 51 14.62 4.15 9.98
C PHE A 51 14.22 3.99 11.45
N LYS A 52 13.06 3.40 11.75
CA LYS A 52 12.63 3.09 13.14
C LYS A 52 12.73 1.60 13.48
N GLY A 53 12.64 0.72 12.49
CA GLY A 53 12.74 -0.73 12.65
C GLY A 53 14.09 -1.16 13.21
N ASP A 54 14.06 -1.83 14.36
CA ASP A 54 15.25 -2.23 15.11
C ASP A 54 15.41 -3.76 15.23
N GLY A 55 14.50 -4.53 14.61
CA GLY A 55 14.49 -5.99 14.66
C GLY A 55 13.92 -6.59 15.95
N LEU A 56 13.27 -5.79 16.79
CA LEU A 56 12.46 -6.29 17.90
C LEU A 56 11.32 -7.20 17.38
N ASP A 57 11.07 -8.29 18.08
CA ASP A 57 9.88 -9.13 17.90
C ASP A 57 9.29 -9.52 19.27
N MET A 58 8.18 -10.25 19.29
CA MET A 58 7.49 -10.64 20.53
C MET A 58 8.31 -11.54 21.46
N PHE A 59 9.46 -12.07 21.00
CA PHE A 59 10.26 -13.08 21.70
C PHE A 59 11.72 -12.69 21.90
N GLY A 60 12.17 -11.52 21.44
CA GLY A 60 13.58 -11.15 21.44
C GLY A 60 13.83 -9.65 21.44
N GLN A 61 15.05 -9.27 21.81
CA GLN A 61 15.51 -7.88 21.85
C GLN A 61 15.86 -7.36 20.43
N PRO A 62 16.01 -6.03 20.25
CA PRO A 62 16.47 -5.44 19.00
C PRO A 62 17.80 -6.02 18.50
N THR A 63 17.95 -6.11 17.18
CA THR A 63 19.15 -6.68 16.51
C THR A 63 19.84 -5.72 15.55
N ALA A 64 19.11 -4.72 15.02
CA ALA A 64 19.62 -3.78 14.03
C ALA A 64 20.88 -3.05 14.53
N ARG A 65 21.79 -2.79 13.60
CA ARG A 65 22.95 -1.91 13.81
C ARG A 65 22.86 -0.77 12.82
N ARG A 66 22.77 0.45 13.32
CA ARG A 66 22.67 1.67 12.54
C ARG A 66 23.69 2.69 13.02
N SER A 67 24.22 3.47 12.08
CA SER A 67 25.14 4.58 12.33
C SER A 67 24.59 5.59 13.35
N TRP A 68 23.27 5.74 13.42
CA TRP A 68 22.59 6.64 14.35
C TRP A 68 22.32 6.09 15.76
N ASP A 69 22.61 4.82 16.06
CA ASP A 69 22.30 4.20 17.38
C ASP A 69 23.05 4.83 18.57
N SER A 70 24.15 5.52 18.28
CA SER A 70 24.93 6.25 19.28
C SER A 70 24.28 7.57 19.72
N VAL A 71 23.35 8.13 18.93
CA VAL A 71 22.69 9.41 19.21
C VAL A 71 21.61 9.23 20.28
N LYS A 72 21.74 9.95 21.39
CA LYS A 72 20.85 9.81 22.57
C LYS A 72 19.77 10.88 22.67
N ASP A 73 20.01 12.08 22.16
CA ASP A 73 19.00 13.13 22.15
C ASP A 73 17.92 12.79 21.11
N PRO A 74 16.64 12.64 21.50
CA PRO A 74 15.58 12.18 20.59
C PRO A 74 15.35 13.10 19.39
N MET A 75 15.47 14.42 19.56
CA MET A 75 15.26 15.38 18.49
C MET A 75 16.43 15.38 17.49
N THR A 76 17.66 15.27 17.99
CA THR A 76 18.85 15.11 17.15
C THR A 76 18.78 13.80 16.36
N LEU A 77 18.35 12.69 17.01
CA LEU A 77 18.15 11.40 16.35
C LEU A 77 17.07 11.49 15.27
N ALA A 78 15.97 12.19 15.53
CA ALA A 78 14.90 12.41 14.55
C ALA A 78 15.40 13.15 13.30
N LYS A 79 16.14 14.25 13.46
CA LYS A 79 16.75 14.98 12.33
C LYS A 79 17.71 14.11 11.54
N LEU A 80 18.56 13.34 12.21
CA LEU A 80 19.51 12.44 11.55
C LEU A 80 18.81 11.34 10.75
N LYS A 81 17.66 10.82 11.23
CA LYS A 81 16.86 9.84 10.48
C LYS A 81 16.17 10.46 9.26
N VAL A 82 15.76 11.73 9.34
CA VAL A 82 15.29 12.47 8.16
C VAL A 82 16.41 12.63 7.14
N ASP A 83 17.60 13.04 7.57
CA ASP A 83 18.78 13.15 6.69
C ASP A 83 19.08 11.79 6.02
N ALA A 84 18.99 10.70 6.79
CA ALA A 84 19.17 9.34 6.28
C ALA A 84 18.10 8.98 5.25
N ALA A 85 16.84 9.38 5.46
CA ALA A 85 15.76 9.09 4.53
C ALA A 85 15.97 9.72 3.15
N PHE A 86 16.37 10.99 3.11
CA PHE A 86 16.68 11.67 1.85
C PHE A 86 17.89 11.03 1.15
N GLU A 87 19.00 10.81 1.85
CA GLU A 87 20.18 10.18 1.26
C GLU A 87 19.89 8.76 0.75
N PHE A 88 19.11 7.97 1.50
CA PHE A 88 18.73 6.61 1.15
C PHE A 88 17.89 6.57 -0.13
N CYS A 89 16.86 7.43 -0.22
CA CYS A 89 16.02 7.55 -1.41
C CYS A 89 16.83 7.98 -2.64
N GLU A 90 17.69 8.99 -2.50
CA GLU A 90 18.56 9.47 -3.59
C GLU A 90 19.53 8.39 -4.09
N LYS A 91 20.13 7.62 -3.17
CA LYS A 91 21.02 6.51 -3.53
C LYS A 91 20.30 5.40 -4.27
N LEU A 92 19.03 5.13 -3.96
CA LEU A 92 18.22 4.11 -4.64
C LEU A 92 17.45 4.64 -5.86
N SER A 93 17.51 5.94 -6.15
CA SER A 93 16.65 6.57 -7.17
C SER A 93 15.14 6.33 -6.90
N ILE A 94 14.75 6.47 -5.64
CA ILE A 94 13.36 6.47 -5.16
C ILE A 94 12.92 7.93 -4.97
N ASP A 95 11.73 8.28 -5.46
CA ASP A 95 11.24 9.66 -5.47
C ASP A 95 10.38 10.05 -4.27
N TYR A 96 10.00 9.09 -3.43
CA TYR A 96 9.11 9.36 -2.32
C TYR A 96 9.47 8.61 -1.04
N PHE A 97 8.97 9.10 0.09
CA PHE A 97 8.81 8.30 1.30
C PHE A 97 7.45 8.56 1.95
N CYS A 98 7.07 7.64 2.82
CA CYS A 98 5.84 7.64 3.60
C CYS A 98 6.18 7.69 5.09
N PHE A 99 5.36 8.32 5.93
CA PHE A 99 5.62 8.38 7.36
C PHE A 99 4.35 8.43 8.22
N HIS A 100 4.41 7.85 9.41
CA HIS A 100 3.55 8.27 10.51
C HIS A 100 4.16 9.48 11.21
N ASP A 101 3.31 10.36 11.73
CA ASP A 101 3.72 11.50 12.56
C ASP A 101 4.65 11.12 13.74
N ARG A 102 4.46 9.94 14.34
CA ARG A 102 5.28 9.39 15.44
C ARG A 102 6.58 8.72 15.00
N ASP A 103 6.78 8.52 13.71
CA ASP A 103 8.02 7.97 13.18
C ASP A 103 9.10 9.05 13.09
N ILE A 104 8.70 10.21 12.58
CA ILE A 104 9.60 11.32 12.29
C ILE A 104 9.92 12.17 13.52
N ALA A 105 9.04 12.23 14.53
CA ALA A 105 9.25 13.04 15.72
C ALA A 105 8.87 12.30 17.02
N PRO A 106 9.60 12.53 18.13
CA PRO A 106 9.26 11.97 19.44
C PRO A 106 8.06 12.70 20.08
N GLU A 107 7.22 11.94 20.81
CA GLU A 107 6.18 12.54 21.66
C GLU A 107 6.78 13.30 22.85
N GLY A 108 6.07 14.36 23.25
CA GLY A 108 6.28 15.02 24.54
C GLY A 108 5.27 14.55 25.59
N ASN A 109 5.27 15.20 26.75
CA ASN A 109 4.34 14.85 27.85
C ASN A 109 2.91 15.37 27.63
N THR A 110 2.72 16.26 26.65
CA THR A 110 1.42 16.82 26.29
C THR A 110 1.33 16.91 24.77
N LEU A 111 0.10 16.90 24.23
CA LEU A 111 -0.10 17.07 22.78
C LEU A 111 0.54 18.37 22.25
N ARG A 112 0.55 19.45 23.05
CA ARG A 112 1.24 20.69 22.69
C ARG A 112 2.75 20.49 22.49
N GLN A 113 3.41 19.78 23.41
CA GLN A 113 4.83 19.48 23.30
C GLN A 113 5.12 18.53 22.12
N THR A 114 4.28 17.50 21.95
CA THR A 114 4.36 16.58 20.80
C THR A 114 4.26 17.35 19.48
N ASN A 115 3.30 18.27 19.35
CA ASN A 115 3.14 19.07 18.14
C ASN A 115 4.32 20.01 17.91
N ASN A 116 4.88 20.62 18.97
CA ASN A 116 6.07 21.46 18.85
C ASN A 116 7.30 20.67 18.35
N ASN A 117 7.49 19.45 18.83
CA ASN A 117 8.55 18.56 18.35
C ASN A 117 8.34 18.20 16.88
N LEU A 118 7.10 17.85 16.51
CA LEU A 118 6.74 17.55 15.13
C LEU A 118 7.00 18.74 14.21
N ASP A 119 6.59 19.95 14.59
CA ASP A 119 6.82 21.18 13.82
C ASP A 119 8.31 21.44 13.55
N GLU A 120 9.19 21.10 14.50
CA GLU A 120 10.63 21.24 14.30
C GLU A 120 11.17 20.27 13.25
N ILE A 121 10.71 19.02 13.25
CA ILE A 121 11.10 18.03 12.26
C ILE A 121 10.49 18.35 10.88
N VAL A 122 9.25 18.82 10.85
CA VAL A 122 8.58 19.24 9.61
C VAL A 122 9.35 20.37 8.93
N ARG A 123 9.80 21.39 9.68
CA ARG A 123 10.69 22.43 9.13
C ARG A 123 11.98 21.86 8.54
N HIS A 124 12.58 20.87 9.21
CA HIS A 124 13.78 20.19 8.75
C HIS A 124 13.54 19.40 7.45
N ILE A 125 12.41 18.69 7.34
CA ILE A 125 12.00 18.03 6.08
C ILE A 125 11.75 19.08 4.99
N SER A 126 11.06 20.18 5.29
CA SER A 126 10.82 21.26 4.32
C SER A 126 12.11 21.87 3.78
N ASP A 127 13.19 21.91 4.57
CA ASP A 127 14.49 22.38 4.09
C ASP A 127 15.11 21.41 3.07
N HIS A 128 14.99 20.10 3.29
CA HIS A 128 15.41 19.08 2.30
C HIS A 128 14.58 19.11 1.02
N LEU A 129 13.25 19.29 1.13
CA LEU A 129 12.34 19.37 -0.03
C LEU A 129 12.65 20.55 -0.97
N LYS A 130 13.41 21.57 -0.53
CA LYS A 130 13.86 22.67 -1.38
C LYS A 130 15.01 22.29 -2.30
N THR A 131 15.78 21.26 -1.95
CA THR A 131 17.04 20.89 -2.63
C THR A 131 17.04 19.47 -3.18
N SER A 132 16.18 18.58 -2.68
CA SER A 132 16.04 17.21 -3.15
C SER A 132 14.83 17.05 -4.09
N ASN A 133 14.88 16.06 -4.97
CA ASN A 133 13.74 15.64 -5.79
C ASN A 133 12.82 14.64 -5.05
N VAL A 134 13.24 14.17 -3.86
CA VAL A 134 12.43 13.28 -3.03
C VAL A 134 11.25 14.05 -2.46
N GLY A 135 10.04 13.52 -2.62
CA GLY A 135 8.81 14.08 -2.09
C GLY A 135 8.14 13.19 -1.05
N ILE A 136 6.96 13.60 -0.60
CA ILE A 136 6.11 12.80 0.30
C ILE A 136 5.02 12.13 -0.54
N LEU A 137 4.96 10.80 -0.54
CA LEU A 137 3.84 10.11 -1.18
C LEU A 137 2.59 10.27 -0.33
N TRP A 138 2.70 9.99 0.97
CA TRP A 138 1.66 10.24 1.94
C TRP A 138 2.20 10.36 3.36
N GLY A 139 1.41 11.02 4.21
CA GLY A 139 1.56 10.99 5.66
C GLY A 139 0.37 10.30 6.31
N THR A 140 0.53 9.88 7.57
CA THR A 140 -0.53 9.30 8.38
C THR A 140 -0.30 9.57 9.88
N ALA A 141 -1.27 9.23 10.72
CA ALA A 141 -1.16 9.30 12.17
C ALA A 141 -1.00 7.90 12.78
N ASN A 142 0.03 7.70 13.61
CA ASN A 142 0.13 6.46 14.40
C ASN A 142 -0.86 6.51 15.57
N LEU A 143 -2.03 5.93 15.36
CA LEU A 143 -3.13 5.84 16.33
C LEU A 143 -3.22 4.45 16.99
N PHE A 144 -2.11 3.71 17.06
CA PHE A 144 -2.14 2.30 17.48
C PHE A 144 -1.03 1.87 18.44
N ALA A 145 0.12 2.56 18.43
CA ALA A 145 1.27 2.16 19.24
C ALA A 145 1.19 2.61 20.70
N HIS A 146 0.72 3.83 20.96
CA HIS A 146 0.69 4.38 22.32
C HIS A 146 -0.40 3.67 23.17
N PRO A 147 -0.15 3.38 24.47
CA PRO A 147 -1.11 2.67 25.35
C PRO A 147 -2.52 3.27 25.40
N ARG A 148 -2.65 4.58 25.16
CA ARG A 148 -3.94 5.28 25.10
C ARG A 148 -4.91 4.70 24.06
N PHE A 149 -4.39 4.07 23.01
CA PHE A 149 -5.18 3.51 21.91
C PHE A 149 -5.46 2.01 22.06
N MET A 150 -5.16 1.41 23.22
CA MET A 150 -5.33 -0.04 23.44
C MET A 150 -6.78 -0.55 23.27
N HIS A 151 -7.77 0.35 23.27
CA HIS A 151 -9.19 0.04 23.06
C HIS A 151 -9.77 0.74 21.83
N GLY A 152 -8.93 1.08 20.85
CA GLY A 152 -9.34 1.84 19.67
C GLY A 152 -9.02 3.33 19.76
N ALA A 153 -9.08 4.01 18.63
CA ALA A 153 -8.85 5.44 18.52
C ALA A 153 -10.17 6.15 18.22
N ALA A 154 -10.63 6.12 16.97
CA ALA A 154 -11.98 6.56 16.62
C ALA A 154 -13.05 5.56 17.09
N THR A 155 -12.70 4.29 17.29
CA THR A 155 -13.59 3.27 17.85
C THR A 155 -13.44 3.11 19.36
N SER A 156 -12.76 4.04 20.05
CA SER A 156 -12.57 3.94 21.49
C SER A 156 -13.88 3.98 22.26
N CYS A 157 -13.94 3.22 23.36
CA CYS A 157 -14.99 3.35 24.36
C CYS A 157 -14.85 4.62 25.23
N ASP A 158 -13.73 5.35 25.11
CA ASP A 158 -13.43 6.59 25.82
C ASP A 158 -13.44 7.80 24.87
N ALA A 159 -14.31 8.78 25.15
CA ALA A 159 -14.45 9.98 24.34
C ALA A 159 -13.20 10.89 24.39
N ASP A 160 -12.42 10.87 25.46
CA ASP A 160 -11.17 11.63 25.55
C ASP A 160 -10.10 11.04 24.62
N VAL A 161 -10.10 9.71 24.43
CA VAL A 161 -9.23 9.03 23.46
C VAL A 161 -9.66 9.37 22.03
N TYR A 162 -10.97 9.35 21.74
CA TYR A 162 -11.49 9.81 20.44
C TYR A 162 -11.03 11.25 20.14
N ALA A 163 -11.17 12.15 21.11
CA ALA A 163 -10.76 13.55 20.97
C ALA A 163 -9.25 13.69 20.73
N TYR A 164 -8.43 12.90 21.43
CA TYR A 164 -6.98 12.88 21.21
C TYR A 164 -6.62 12.39 19.80
N ALA A 165 -7.26 11.30 19.35
CA ALA A 165 -7.06 10.75 18.01
C ALA A 165 -7.42 11.79 16.93
N ALA A 166 -8.55 12.48 17.07
CA ALA A 166 -8.98 13.51 16.14
C ALA A 166 -7.99 14.68 16.10
N ALA A 167 -7.48 15.12 17.25
CA ALA A 167 -6.50 16.18 17.33
C ALA A 167 -5.14 15.78 16.70
N GLN A 168 -4.75 14.51 16.81
CA GLN A 168 -3.56 13.97 16.16
C GLN A 168 -3.73 13.89 14.64
N VAL A 169 -4.85 13.36 14.14
CA VAL A 169 -5.15 13.30 12.70
C VAL A 169 -5.23 14.69 12.08
N LYS A 170 -5.90 15.63 12.75
CA LYS A 170 -5.92 17.05 12.36
C LYS A 170 -4.50 17.56 12.10
N LYS A 171 -3.57 17.34 13.03
CA LYS A 171 -2.18 17.79 12.90
C LYS A 171 -1.42 17.03 11.80
N ALA A 172 -1.64 15.72 11.67
CA ALA A 172 -0.99 14.93 10.65
C ALA A 172 -1.44 15.32 9.22
N ILE A 173 -2.72 15.67 9.02
CA ILE A 173 -3.23 16.19 7.74
C ILE A 173 -2.57 17.55 7.42
N GLU A 174 -2.48 18.45 8.40
CA GLU A 174 -1.78 19.75 8.22
C GLU A 174 -0.34 19.58 7.79
N VAL A 175 0.40 18.69 8.47
CA VAL A 175 1.80 18.40 8.16
C VAL A 175 1.94 17.76 6.79
N THR A 176 1.06 16.82 6.45
CA THR A 176 1.04 16.17 5.13
C THR A 176 0.81 17.21 4.03
N LYS A 177 -0.11 18.16 4.25
CA LYS A 177 -0.34 19.28 3.35
C LYS A 177 0.90 20.18 3.24
N GLU A 178 1.49 20.60 4.36
CA GLU A 178 2.66 21.48 4.41
C GLU A 178 3.85 20.91 3.65
N LEU A 179 4.05 19.59 3.73
CA LEU A 179 5.12 18.87 3.04
C LEU A 179 4.75 18.46 1.60
N GLY A 180 3.58 18.85 1.10
CA GLY A 180 3.15 18.58 -0.28
C GLY A 180 2.84 17.11 -0.57
N GLY A 181 2.45 16.36 0.47
CA GLY A 181 2.05 14.96 0.40
C GLY A 181 0.90 14.72 -0.59
N LYS A 182 1.00 13.65 -1.38
CA LYS A 182 0.05 13.37 -2.47
C LYS A 182 -1.22 12.67 -1.99
N ASN A 183 -1.13 11.94 -0.90
CA ASN A 183 -2.23 11.21 -0.29
C ASN A 183 -2.15 11.31 1.25
N TYR A 184 -3.19 10.88 1.95
CA TYR A 184 -3.19 10.69 3.40
C TYR A 184 -3.86 9.34 3.73
N VAL A 185 -3.18 8.51 4.52
CA VAL A 185 -3.60 7.12 4.78
C VAL A 185 -4.27 7.00 6.14
N PHE A 186 -5.27 6.12 6.22
CA PHE A 186 -5.87 5.61 7.45
C PHE A 186 -5.71 4.09 7.47
N TRP A 187 -4.79 3.60 8.31
CA TRP A 187 -4.72 2.19 8.68
C TRP A 187 -5.31 2.00 10.09
N GLY A 188 -6.38 1.21 10.18
CA GLY A 188 -7.17 1.00 11.38
C GLY A 188 -6.56 0.07 12.43
N GLY A 189 -5.27 0.15 12.73
CA GLY A 189 -4.57 -0.87 13.54
C GLY A 189 -5.19 -1.17 14.93
N ARG A 190 -5.99 -0.27 15.51
CA ARG A 190 -6.79 -0.54 16.72
C ARG A 190 -8.30 -0.37 16.52
N GLU A 191 -8.72 -0.06 15.30
CA GLU A 191 -10.12 0.18 14.91
C GLU A 191 -10.80 -1.17 14.62
N GLY A 192 -11.10 -1.87 15.69
CA GLY A 192 -11.62 -3.23 15.68
C GLY A 192 -11.88 -3.70 17.11
N TYR A 193 -11.93 -5.02 17.32
CA TYR A 193 -12.16 -5.57 18.65
C TYR A 193 -11.26 -6.77 18.97
N GLU A 194 -11.08 -7.04 20.26
CA GLU A 194 -10.51 -8.30 20.77
C GLU A 194 -11.59 -9.31 21.18
N THR A 195 -12.74 -8.85 21.69
CA THR A 195 -13.88 -9.69 22.05
C THR A 195 -15.20 -8.99 21.81
N LEU A 196 -16.17 -9.68 21.21
CA LEU A 196 -17.51 -9.11 20.98
C LEU A 196 -18.29 -8.87 22.29
N LEU A 197 -17.89 -9.50 23.41
CA LEU A 197 -18.64 -9.43 24.66
C LEU A 197 -18.66 -8.03 25.29
N ASN A 198 -17.67 -7.18 24.98
CA ASN A 198 -17.58 -5.80 25.46
C ASN A 198 -17.58 -4.76 24.34
N THR A 199 -17.89 -5.16 23.10
CA THR A 199 -17.87 -4.30 21.92
C THR A 199 -19.28 -3.94 21.49
N ASN A 200 -19.59 -2.66 21.47
CA ASN A 200 -20.77 -2.15 20.77
C ASN A 200 -20.40 -1.81 19.33
N MET A 201 -20.37 -2.85 18.49
CA MET A 201 -19.90 -2.74 17.11
C MET A 201 -20.65 -1.67 16.29
N SER A 202 -21.95 -1.48 16.52
CA SER A 202 -22.71 -0.43 15.81
C SER A 202 -22.20 0.96 16.18
N LEU A 203 -22.02 1.23 17.48
CA LEU A 203 -21.54 2.52 17.96
C LEU A 203 -20.13 2.81 17.46
N GLU A 204 -19.23 1.84 17.55
CA GLU A 204 -17.84 1.97 17.13
C GLU A 204 -17.72 2.27 15.63
N ILE A 205 -18.42 1.51 14.79
CA ILE A 205 -18.44 1.73 13.33
C ILE A 205 -19.05 3.09 12.99
N GLU A 206 -20.12 3.51 13.67
CA GLU A 206 -20.71 4.84 13.46
C GLU A 206 -19.77 5.97 13.92
N ASN A 207 -19.01 5.77 15.00
CA ASN A 207 -18.02 6.75 15.45
C ASN A 207 -16.85 6.85 14.47
N LEU A 208 -16.37 5.72 13.92
CA LEU A 208 -15.38 5.73 12.85
C LEU A 208 -15.88 6.50 11.62
N ALA A 209 -17.15 6.33 11.24
CA ALA A 209 -17.76 7.11 10.16
C ALA A 209 -17.80 8.61 10.48
N ARG A 210 -18.22 9.01 11.70
CA ARG A 210 -18.19 10.41 12.15
C ARG A 210 -16.77 10.98 12.09
N PHE A 211 -15.77 10.19 12.47
CA PHE A 211 -14.36 10.57 12.46
C PHE A 211 -13.87 10.86 11.04
N PHE A 212 -14.17 9.99 10.08
CA PHE A 212 -13.81 10.21 8.68
C PHE A 212 -14.54 11.39 8.04
N HIS A 213 -15.82 11.61 8.36
CA HIS A 213 -16.53 12.82 7.94
C HIS A 213 -15.84 14.08 8.46
N MET A 214 -15.45 14.12 9.75
CA MET A 214 -14.69 15.23 10.31
C MET A 214 -13.33 15.43 9.62
N ALA A 215 -12.61 14.34 9.29
CA ALA A 215 -11.33 14.43 8.59
C ALA A 215 -11.50 15.00 7.17
N VAL A 216 -12.55 14.58 6.45
CA VAL A 216 -12.89 15.10 5.11
C VAL A 216 -13.25 16.57 5.18
N ASP A 217 -14.11 16.96 6.12
CA ASP A 217 -14.52 18.34 6.32
C ASP A 217 -13.31 19.22 6.65
N TYR A 218 -12.41 18.73 7.50
CA TYR A 218 -11.20 19.48 7.86
C TYR A 218 -10.21 19.58 6.71
N ALA A 219 -10.03 18.52 5.92
CA ALA A 219 -9.21 18.58 4.71
C ALA A 219 -9.74 19.63 3.72
N LYS A 220 -11.06 19.71 3.53
CA LYS A 220 -11.71 20.76 2.73
C LYS A 220 -11.49 22.15 3.33
N GLU A 221 -11.67 22.30 4.64
CA GLU A 221 -11.48 23.56 5.37
C GLU A 221 -10.08 24.14 5.16
N ILE A 222 -9.05 23.30 5.28
CA ILE A 222 -7.67 23.74 5.10
C ILE A 222 -7.25 23.75 3.63
N GLY A 223 -8.02 23.20 2.70
CA GLY A 223 -7.64 23.07 1.29
C GLY A 223 -6.52 22.04 1.05
N PHE A 224 -6.63 20.86 1.66
CA PHE A 224 -5.81 19.70 1.32
C PHE A 224 -6.46 18.95 0.15
N GLU A 225 -5.72 18.81 -0.95
CA GLU A 225 -6.21 18.17 -2.19
C GLU A 225 -5.70 16.73 -2.37
N GLY A 226 -4.93 16.20 -1.42
CA GLY A 226 -4.43 14.84 -1.51
C GLY A 226 -5.54 13.81 -1.33
N GLN A 227 -5.38 12.65 -1.97
CA GLN A 227 -6.36 11.56 -1.90
C GLN A 227 -6.34 10.92 -0.51
N PHE A 228 -7.50 10.73 0.12
CA PHE A 228 -7.60 9.90 1.31
C PHE A 228 -7.63 8.43 0.94
N LEU A 229 -6.92 7.62 1.72
CA LEU A 229 -6.76 6.19 1.49
C LEU A 229 -7.13 5.40 2.75
N ILE A 230 -7.96 4.38 2.61
CA ILE A 230 -8.13 3.34 3.64
C ILE A 230 -7.19 2.19 3.29
N GLU A 231 -6.51 1.63 4.28
CA GLU A 231 -5.61 0.50 4.13
C GLU A 231 -6.20 -0.74 4.80
N PRO A 232 -6.87 -1.63 4.04
CA PRO A 232 -7.57 -2.76 4.62
C PRO A 232 -6.62 -3.78 5.25
N LYS A 233 -7.03 -4.35 6.37
CA LYS A 233 -6.37 -5.48 7.05
C LYS A 233 -7.42 -6.26 7.84
N PRO A 234 -7.36 -7.61 7.87
CA PRO A 234 -8.41 -8.41 8.53
C PRO A 234 -8.34 -8.42 10.06
N MET A 235 -7.13 -8.34 10.61
CA MET A 235 -6.79 -8.55 12.02
C MET A 235 -5.34 -8.13 12.28
N GLU A 236 -4.86 -8.35 13.51
CA GLU A 236 -3.50 -8.07 13.97
C GLU A 236 -3.17 -6.56 13.98
N PRO A 237 -3.16 -5.92 15.17
CA PRO A 237 -3.19 -6.52 16.51
C PRO A 237 -4.60 -6.84 17.05
N THR A 238 -5.67 -6.42 16.37
CA THR A 238 -7.05 -6.75 16.79
C THR A 238 -7.38 -8.21 16.47
N LYS A 239 -8.41 -8.77 17.13
CA LYS A 239 -8.97 -10.08 16.73
C LYS A 239 -9.71 -9.97 15.39
N HIS A 240 -10.37 -8.84 15.17
CA HIS A 240 -11.06 -8.48 13.94
C HIS A 240 -10.96 -6.97 13.78
N GLN A 241 -10.45 -6.54 12.64
CA GLN A 241 -10.38 -5.15 12.26
C GLN A 241 -11.54 -4.82 11.30
N TYR A 242 -12.12 -3.62 11.42
CA TYR A 242 -13.37 -3.30 10.74
C TYR A 242 -13.22 -3.13 9.22
N ASP A 243 -12.11 -2.55 8.78
CA ASP A 243 -11.66 -2.45 7.40
C ASP A 243 -10.98 -3.76 6.94
N PHE A 244 -11.73 -4.87 7.05
CA PHE A 244 -11.20 -6.24 6.91
C PHE A 244 -10.50 -6.55 5.58
N ASP A 245 -11.13 -6.16 4.47
CA ASP A 245 -10.65 -6.26 3.09
C ASP A 245 -11.28 -5.11 2.28
N VAL A 246 -10.94 -4.98 0.99
CA VAL A 246 -11.46 -3.91 0.12
C VAL A 246 -12.99 -3.96 0.04
N ALA A 247 -13.61 -5.15 0.00
CA ALA A 247 -15.06 -5.28 -0.13
C ALA A 247 -15.79 -4.82 1.14
N ASN A 248 -15.30 -5.20 2.32
CA ASN A 248 -15.81 -4.75 3.61
C ASN A 248 -15.66 -3.24 3.78
N ALA A 249 -14.47 -2.71 3.48
CA ALA A 249 -14.21 -1.29 3.56
C ALA A 249 -15.08 -0.49 2.56
N LEU A 250 -15.30 -1.00 1.34
CA LEU A 250 -16.22 -0.39 0.37
C LEU A 250 -17.67 -0.39 0.87
N SER A 251 -18.13 -1.48 1.47
CA SER A 251 -19.48 -1.56 2.07
C SER A 251 -19.67 -0.49 3.15
N PHE A 252 -18.66 -0.30 4.00
CA PHE A 252 -18.64 0.76 5.01
C PHE A 252 -18.71 2.15 4.36
N LEU A 253 -17.84 2.44 3.37
CA LEU A 253 -17.81 3.73 2.68
C LEU A 253 -19.15 4.06 2.02
N ARG A 254 -19.80 3.08 1.38
CA ARG A 254 -21.12 3.24 0.77
C ARG A 254 -22.21 3.51 1.80
N LYS A 255 -22.24 2.74 2.88
CA LYS A 255 -23.25 2.90 3.95
C LYS A 255 -23.23 4.30 4.55
N TYR A 256 -22.05 4.91 4.69
CA TYR A 256 -21.89 6.20 5.36
C TYR A 256 -21.63 7.37 4.39
N GLY A 257 -21.74 7.18 3.08
CA GLY A 257 -21.61 8.25 2.08
C GLY A 257 -20.20 8.84 1.98
N LEU A 258 -19.17 8.00 2.09
CA LEU A 258 -17.74 8.38 2.06
C LEU A 258 -17.01 7.89 0.78
N GLU A 259 -17.67 7.10 -0.09
CA GLU A 259 -17.06 6.48 -1.28
C GLU A 259 -16.38 7.51 -2.21
N GLU A 260 -16.95 8.70 -2.38
CA GLU A 260 -16.38 9.75 -3.25
C GLU A 260 -15.12 10.42 -2.68
N HIS A 261 -14.78 10.17 -1.41
CA HIS A 261 -13.67 10.83 -0.72
C HIS A 261 -12.46 9.92 -0.52
N PHE A 262 -12.66 8.60 -0.59
CA PHE A 262 -11.63 7.62 -0.24
C PHE A 262 -11.32 6.69 -1.41
N LYS A 263 -10.08 6.24 -1.48
CA LYS A 263 -9.62 5.11 -2.28
C LYS A 263 -8.92 4.09 -1.37
N PHE A 264 -8.41 3.01 -1.93
CA PHE A 264 -7.72 1.97 -1.18
C PHE A 264 -6.20 2.05 -1.38
N ASN A 265 -5.48 1.92 -0.25
CA ASN A 265 -4.08 1.52 -0.21
C ASN A 265 -4.07 0.00 0.01
N VAL A 266 -3.76 -0.78 -1.03
CA VAL A 266 -3.81 -2.25 -0.93
C VAL A 266 -2.43 -2.77 -0.56
N GLU A 267 -2.35 -3.54 0.51
CA GLU A 267 -1.13 -4.24 0.92
C GLU A 267 -1.21 -5.74 0.60
N ALA A 268 -0.13 -6.31 0.07
CA ALA A 268 -0.08 -7.72 -0.31
C ALA A 268 -0.14 -8.69 0.88
N ASN A 269 0.58 -8.40 1.98
CA ASN A 269 0.52 -9.25 3.17
C ASN A 269 -0.86 -9.17 3.83
N HIS A 270 -1.48 -7.99 3.89
CA HIS A 270 -2.85 -7.84 4.41
C HIS A 270 -3.89 -8.61 3.56
N ALA A 271 -3.79 -8.54 2.23
CA ALA A 271 -4.68 -9.27 1.32
C ALA A 271 -4.62 -10.79 1.58
N THR A 272 -3.41 -11.34 1.63
CA THR A 272 -3.22 -12.79 1.86
C THR A 272 -3.62 -13.21 3.27
N LEU A 273 -3.43 -12.36 4.28
CA LEU A 273 -3.91 -12.59 5.64
C LEU A 273 -5.45 -12.63 5.71
N ALA A 274 -6.14 -11.92 4.82
CA ALA A 274 -7.60 -11.93 4.70
C ALA A 274 -8.13 -13.16 3.92
N GLY A 275 -7.23 -13.98 3.38
CA GLY A 275 -7.58 -15.14 2.56
C GLY A 275 -7.76 -14.83 1.07
N HIS A 276 -7.26 -13.69 0.61
CA HIS A 276 -7.35 -13.24 -0.79
C HIS A 276 -5.96 -13.17 -1.45
N ASP A 277 -5.89 -13.48 -2.74
CA ASP A 277 -4.68 -13.16 -3.52
C ASP A 277 -4.50 -11.63 -3.60
N PHE A 278 -3.25 -11.14 -3.61
CA PHE A 278 -2.98 -9.72 -3.82
C PHE A 278 -3.62 -9.18 -5.12
N GLN A 279 -3.61 -9.99 -6.19
CA GLN A 279 -4.29 -9.63 -7.45
C GLN A 279 -5.80 -9.45 -7.27
N HIS A 280 -6.45 -10.22 -6.40
CA HIS A 280 -7.89 -10.14 -6.16
C HIS A 280 -8.27 -8.76 -5.64
N GLU A 281 -7.59 -8.31 -4.58
CA GLU A 281 -7.87 -7.02 -3.94
C GLU A 281 -7.60 -5.85 -4.89
N LEU A 282 -6.50 -5.91 -5.66
CA LEU A 282 -6.20 -4.92 -6.70
C LEU A 282 -7.29 -4.87 -7.78
N ARG A 283 -7.71 -6.03 -8.28
CA ARG A 283 -8.76 -6.11 -9.30
C ARG A 283 -10.08 -5.58 -8.77
N PHE A 284 -10.47 -5.96 -7.55
CA PHE A 284 -11.73 -5.54 -6.96
C PHE A 284 -11.75 -4.02 -6.70
N ALA A 285 -10.66 -3.45 -6.18
CA ALA A 285 -10.51 -2.00 -6.04
C ALA A 285 -10.58 -1.29 -7.41
N ARG A 286 -9.87 -1.80 -8.43
CA ARG A 286 -9.84 -1.22 -9.78
C ARG A 286 -11.20 -1.21 -10.46
N ILE A 287 -11.95 -2.33 -10.45
CA ILE A 287 -13.25 -2.39 -11.15
C ILE A 287 -14.31 -1.50 -10.48
N ASN A 288 -14.11 -1.11 -9.22
CA ASN A 288 -14.93 -0.11 -8.53
C ASN A 288 -14.39 1.32 -8.70
N GLY A 289 -13.26 1.53 -9.38
CA GLY A 289 -12.64 2.85 -9.58
C GLY A 289 -11.91 3.40 -8.36
N LEU A 290 -11.61 2.56 -7.38
CA LEU A 290 -11.12 2.94 -6.05
C LEU A 290 -9.70 2.43 -5.74
N LEU A 291 -8.97 1.87 -6.70
CA LEU A 291 -7.54 1.58 -6.51
C LEU A 291 -6.75 2.90 -6.46
N GLY A 292 -6.16 3.20 -5.30
CA GLY A 292 -5.49 4.47 -5.02
C GLY A 292 -3.97 4.34 -4.91
N SER A 293 -3.49 3.45 -4.04
CA SER A 293 -2.06 3.21 -3.80
C SER A 293 -1.83 1.76 -3.40
N VAL A 294 -0.57 1.36 -3.27
CA VAL A 294 -0.19 0.01 -2.90
C VAL A 294 0.98 0.02 -1.92
N ASP A 295 0.86 -0.82 -0.89
CA ASP A 295 1.99 -1.24 -0.08
C ASP A 295 2.59 -2.54 -0.64
N ALA A 296 3.79 -2.39 -1.16
CA ALA A 296 4.55 -3.36 -1.93
C ALA A 296 5.38 -4.24 -0.99
N ASN A 297 4.75 -5.27 -0.43
CA ASN A 297 5.41 -6.29 0.37
C ASN A 297 4.93 -7.70 -0.03
N GLN A 298 5.21 -8.70 0.80
CA GLN A 298 4.61 -10.02 0.72
C GLN A 298 4.53 -10.66 2.12
N GLY A 299 3.54 -11.53 2.30
CA GLY A 299 3.46 -12.42 3.45
C GLY A 299 4.23 -13.73 3.28
N ASP A 300 4.11 -14.58 4.30
CA ASP A 300 4.38 -16.01 4.16
C ASP A 300 3.04 -16.74 4.31
N LEU A 301 2.62 -17.45 3.26
CA LEU A 301 1.31 -18.12 3.22
C LEU A 301 1.14 -19.21 4.29
N LEU A 302 2.23 -19.61 4.95
CA LEU A 302 2.22 -20.59 6.04
C LEU A 302 2.20 -19.94 7.43
N LEU A 303 2.36 -18.62 7.51
CA LEU A 303 2.42 -17.86 8.76
C LEU A 303 1.20 -16.93 8.85
N GLY A 304 0.35 -17.16 9.85
CA GLY A 304 -0.89 -16.40 10.06
C GLY A 304 -0.68 -15.04 10.74
N TRP A 305 0.38 -14.32 10.38
CA TRP A 305 0.69 -12.98 10.88
C TRP A 305 1.45 -12.18 9.84
N ASP A 306 1.57 -10.88 10.07
CA ASP A 306 2.20 -9.94 9.17
C ASP A 306 3.72 -10.00 9.24
N THR A 307 4.33 -10.39 8.12
CA THR A 307 5.78 -10.60 8.04
C THR A 307 6.50 -9.41 7.43
N ASP A 308 5.80 -8.55 6.69
CA ASP A 308 6.29 -7.36 5.99
C ASP A 308 7.55 -7.67 5.17
N GLN A 309 7.55 -8.79 4.43
CA GLN A 309 8.71 -9.17 3.62
C GLN A 309 8.78 -8.30 2.38
N PHE A 310 9.99 -7.99 1.94
CA PHE A 310 10.16 -7.40 0.61
C PHE A 310 9.62 -8.36 -0.46
N PRO A 311 8.97 -7.85 -1.51
CA PRO A 311 8.37 -8.68 -2.55
C PRO A 311 9.48 -9.32 -3.39
N THR A 312 9.46 -10.64 -3.49
CA THR A 312 10.42 -11.42 -4.30
C THR A 312 9.75 -12.48 -5.17
N ASP A 313 8.43 -12.66 -5.05
CA ASP A 313 7.65 -13.48 -5.97
C ASP A 313 7.24 -12.70 -7.22
N VAL A 314 7.94 -12.98 -8.32
CA VAL A 314 7.70 -12.33 -9.63
C VAL A 314 6.32 -12.69 -10.20
N TYR A 315 5.74 -13.84 -9.84
CA TYR A 315 4.41 -14.21 -10.33
C TYR A 315 3.36 -13.25 -9.75
N SER A 316 3.42 -13.03 -8.44
CA SER A 316 2.57 -12.07 -7.73
C SER A 316 2.78 -10.63 -8.22
N THR A 317 4.02 -10.15 -8.39
CA THR A 317 4.24 -8.79 -8.90
C THR A 317 3.82 -8.62 -10.36
N THR A 318 3.93 -9.65 -11.20
CA THR A 318 3.44 -9.63 -12.58
C THR A 318 1.92 -9.45 -12.62
N LEU A 319 1.19 -10.27 -11.84
CA LEU A 319 -0.27 -10.18 -11.79
C LEU A 319 -0.77 -8.90 -11.10
N GLY A 320 -0.05 -8.40 -10.11
CA GLY A 320 -0.34 -7.11 -9.48
C GLY A 320 -0.12 -5.94 -10.45
N MET A 321 1.03 -5.89 -11.12
CA MET A 321 1.31 -4.86 -12.12
C MET A 321 0.35 -4.93 -13.32
N TYR A 322 -0.15 -6.11 -13.67
CA TYR A 322 -1.18 -6.27 -14.70
C TYR A 322 -2.46 -5.49 -14.35
N GLU A 323 -2.95 -5.60 -13.10
CA GLU A 323 -4.10 -4.81 -12.66
C GLU A 323 -3.76 -3.31 -12.54
N ILE A 324 -2.56 -2.96 -12.07
CA ILE A 324 -2.12 -1.56 -11.96
C ILE A 324 -2.06 -0.88 -13.34
N ILE A 325 -1.53 -1.56 -14.38
CA ILE A 325 -1.51 -1.02 -15.74
C ILE A 325 -2.95 -0.85 -16.25
N LYS A 326 -3.84 -1.83 -16.02
CA LYS A 326 -5.26 -1.72 -16.39
C LYS A 326 -6.00 -0.61 -15.62
N ASN A 327 -5.49 -0.17 -14.48
CA ASN A 327 -6.00 0.99 -13.74
C ASN A 327 -5.52 2.34 -14.33
N GLY A 328 -4.59 2.32 -15.29
CA GLY A 328 -3.92 3.52 -15.78
C GLY A 328 -2.77 3.98 -14.86
N GLY A 329 -2.24 3.10 -14.01
CA GLY A 329 -1.22 3.41 -13.00
C GLY A 329 -1.81 3.71 -11.62
N LEU A 330 -0.97 4.25 -10.73
CA LEU A 330 -1.34 4.54 -9.33
C LEU A 330 -1.38 6.04 -8.98
N ASN A 331 -0.98 6.94 -9.88
CA ASN A 331 -0.94 8.38 -9.54
C ASN A 331 -2.31 8.89 -9.05
N PRO A 332 -2.40 9.62 -7.91
CA PRO A 332 -1.31 10.19 -7.11
C PRO A 332 -0.61 9.26 -6.10
N GLY A 333 -1.08 8.04 -5.88
CA GLY A 333 -0.42 6.97 -5.12
C GLY A 333 0.81 6.37 -5.81
N GLY A 334 1.32 5.26 -5.27
CA GLY A 334 2.54 4.61 -5.73
C GLY A 334 2.79 3.26 -5.03
N LEU A 335 3.98 2.69 -5.23
CA LEU A 335 4.41 1.46 -4.57
C LEU A 335 5.27 1.80 -3.34
N ASN A 336 4.66 1.90 -2.16
CA ASN A 336 5.41 2.09 -0.92
C ASN A 336 5.93 0.74 -0.42
N PHE A 337 7.22 0.64 -0.14
CA PHE A 337 7.77 -0.58 0.48
C PHE A 337 7.45 -0.60 1.96
N ASP A 338 6.22 -0.96 2.32
CA ASP A 338 5.84 -1.33 3.68
C ASP A 338 6.42 -2.72 4.03
N ALA A 339 7.75 -2.76 4.03
CA ALA A 339 8.53 -3.97 4.21
C ALA A 339 9.74 -3.68 5.09
N LYS A 340 10.09 -4.67 5.91
CA LYS A 340 11.26 -4.61 6.81
C LYS A 340 12.32 -5.62 6.43
N VAL A 341 13.58 -5.26 6.67
CA VAL A 341 14.66 -6.24 6.66
C VAL A 341 14.38 -7.32 7.70
N ARG A 342 14.83 -8.55 7.44
CA ARG A 342 14.64 -9.64 8.41
C ARG A 342 15.42 -9.35 9.69
N ARG A 343 14.96 -9.89 10.81
CA ARG A 343 15.64 -9.73 12.12
C ARG A 343 17.12 -10.14 12.09
N GLY A 344 17.47 -11.13 11.27
CA GLY A 344 18.86 -11.57 11.05
C GLY A 344 19.67 -10.73 10.05
N SER A 345 19.02 -9.83 9.31
CA SER A 345 19.58 -8.90 8.33
C SER A 345 19.75 -7.52 8.98
N TYR A 346 20.73 -7.42 9.86
CA TYR A 346 20.85 -6.31 10.80
C TYR A 346 21.81 -5.19 10.35
N GLU A 347 22.51 -5.34 9.22
CA GLU A 347 23.47 -4.34 8.75
C GLU A 347 22.79 -3.27 7.87
N GLU A 348 23.39 -2.08 7.75
CA GLU A 348 22.83 -1.01 6.91
C GLU A 348 22.76 -1.38 5.42
N LYS A 349 23.73 -2.17 4.92
CA LYS A 349 23.72 -2.66 3.54
C LYS A 349 22.49 -3.53 3.24
N ASP A 350 21.94 -4.18 4.26
CA ASP A 350 20.77 -5.05 4.11
C ASP A 350 19.50 -4.25 3.83
N LEU A 351 19.45 -2.98 4.29
CA LEU A 351 18.39 -2.04 3.91
C LEU A 351 18.40 -1.85 2.38
N PHE A 352 19.58 -1.61 1.80
CA PHE A 352 19.73 -1.38 0.36
C PHE A 352 19.44 -2.64 -0.45
N SER A 353 20.08 -3.76 -0.12
CA SER A 353 19.88 -5.00 -0.88
C SER A 353 18.44 -5.50 -0.86
N SER A 354 17.73 -5.31 0.26
CA SER A 354 16.31 -5.70 0.37
C SER A 354 15.40 -4.80 -0.47
N HIS A 355 15.63 -3.47 -0.47
CA HIS A 355 14.90 -2.56 -1.35
C HIS A 355 15.20 -2.84 -2.83
N ILE A 356 16.47 -3.10 -3.19
CA ILE A 356 16.85 -3.47 -4.55
C ILE A 356 16.10 -4.73 -4.99
N ALA A 357 16.01 -5.76 -4.13
CA ALA A 357 15.25 -6.97 -4.43
C ALA A 357 13.76 -6.67 -4.69
N GLY A 358 13.12 -5.85 -3.85
CA GLY A 358 11.73 -5.44 -4.05
C GLY A 358 11.52 -4.64 -5.33
N MET A 359 12.38 -3.65 -5.57
CA MET A 359 12.33 -2.77 -6.75
C MET A 359 12.54 -3.55 -8.05
N ASP A 360 13.53 -4.41 -8.12
CA ASP A 360 13.79 -5.26 -9.29
C ASP A 360 12.65 -6.25 -9.53
N THR A 361 12.06 -6.82 -8.48
CA THR A 361 10.94 -7.77 -8.61
C THR A 361 9.69 -7.08 -9.17
N PHE A 362 9.39 -5.85 -8.73
CA PHE A 362 8.30 -5.06 -9.30
C PHE A 362 8.61 -4.53 -10.70
N ALA A 363 9.84 -4.14 -11.00
CA ALA A 363 10.26 -3.73 -12.34
C ALA A 363 10.17 -4.89 -13.35
N LEU A 364 10.60 -6.09 -12.96
CA LEU A 364 10.43 -7.29 -13.79
C LEU A 364 8.94 -7.64 -13.97
N GLY A 365 8.15 -7.55 -12.89
CA GLY A 365 6.70 -7.74 -12.94
C GLY A 365 6.01 -6.76 -13.89
N LEU A 366 6.41 -5.48 -13.88
CA LEU A 366 5.93 -4.46 -14.82
C LEU A 366 6.25 -4.84 -16.28
N LYS A 367 7.48 -5.25 -16.58
CA LYS A 367 7.87 -5.69 -17.93
C LYS A 367 7.04 -6.90 -18.40
N ALA A 368 6.84 -7.89 -17.54
CA ALA A 368 6.06 -9.09 -17.84
C ALA A 368 4.58 -8.78 -18.04
N ALA A 369 3.99 -7.97 -17.16
CA ALA A 369 2.60 -7.53 -17.25
C ALA A 369 2.32 -6.72 -18.52
N ALA A 370 3.19 -5.77 -18.85
CA ALA A 370 3.10 -4.99 -20.07
C ALA A 370 3.18 -5.91 -21.31
N LYS A 371 4.05 -6.92 -21.29
CA LYS A 371 4.15 -7.90 -22.37
C LYS A 371 2.84 -8.68 -22.56
N LEU A 372 2.20 -9.14 -21.48
CA LEU A 372 0.90 -9.84 -21.54
C LEU A 372 -0.18 -8.94 -22.15
N LEU A 373 -0.23 -7.67 -21.76
CA LEU A 373 -1.22 -6.71 -22.25
C LEU A 373 -0.99 -6.33 -23.72
N GLN A 374 0.28 -6.15 -24.13
CA GLN A 374 0.63 -5.84 -25.51
C GLN A 374 0.41 -7.02 -26.46
N GLU A 375 0.64 -8.24 -26.00
CA GLU A 375 0.38 -9.45 -26.78
C GLU A 375 -1.14 -9.69 -26.94
N GLY A 376 -1.94 -9.38 -25.91
CA GLY A 376 -3.40 -9.36 -25.99
C GLY A 376 -4.07 -10.74 -25.90
N THR A 377 -3.33 -11.84 -25.96
CA THR A 377 -3.91 -13.21 -25.96
C THR A 377 -4.79 -13.48 -24.74
N LEU A 378 -4.42 -13.01 -23.54
CA LEU A 378 -5.28 -13.14 -22.36
C LEU A 378 -6.60 -12.37 -22.50
N GLU A 379 -6.55 -11.17 -23.07
CA GLU A 379 -7.73 -10.31 -23.29
C GLU A 379 -8.65 -10.88 -24.36
N ASP A 380 -8.08 -11.40 -25.45
CA ASP A 380 -8.82 -12.03 -26.53
C ASP A 380 -9.52 -13.32 -26.05
N LEU A 381 -8.82 -14.15 -25.28
CA LEU A 381 -9.41 -15.35 -24.68
C LEU A 381 -10.52 -15.01 -23.69
N LEU A 382 -10.37 -13.94 -22.91
CA LEU A 382 -11.39 -13.47 -21.99
C LEU A 382 -12.64 -12.99 -22.75
N LYS A 383 -12.45 -12.16 -23.78
CA LYS A 383 -13.54 -11.67 -24.63
C LYS A 383 -14.28 -12.82 -25.31
N GLU A 384 -13.55 -13.75 -25.91
CA GLU A 384 -14.12 -14.93 -26.55
C GLU A 384 -14.94 -15.78 -25.58
N ARG A 385 -14.48 -15.92 -24.33
CA ARG A 385 -15.19 -16.67 -23.28
C ARG A 385 -16.58 -16.11 -22.96
N TYR A 386 -16.76 -14.79 -23.05
CA TYR A 386 -18.02 -14.11 -22.69
C TYR A 386 -18.85 -13.65 -23.91
N ARG A 387 -18.41 -13.95 -25.15
CA ARG A 387 -19.05 -13.50 -26.41
C ARG A 387 -20.56 -13.78 -26.53
N SER A 388 -21.10 -14.75 -25.78
CA SER A 388 -22.53 -15.06 -25.80
C SER A 388 -23.39 -13.94 -25.20
N PHE A 389 -22.79 -13.04 -24.42
CA PHE A 389 -23.46 -11.87 -23.88
C PHE A 389 -23.45 -10.66 -24.83
N ASP A 390 -22.62 -10.66 -25.88
CA ASP A 390 -22.56 -9.58 -26.88
C ASP A 390 -23.78 -9.55 -27.83
N SER A 391 -24.58 -10.61 -27.87
CA SER A 391 -25.71 -10.74 -28.81
C SER A 391 -26.84 -11.66 -28.31
N GLY A 392 -27.97 -11.65 -29.02
CA GLY A 392 -29.10 -12.54 -28.76
C GLY A 392 -29.61 -12.44 -27.32
N ILE A 393 -29.92 -13.59 -26.71
CA ILE A 393 -30.46 -13.66 -25.35
C ILE A 393 -29.50 -13.09 -24.31
N GLY A 394 -28.19 -13.25 -24.48
CA GLY A 394 -27.21 -12.76 -23.51
C GLY A 394 -27.22 -11.23 -23.46
N LYS A 395 -27.34 -10.58 -24.61
CA LYS A 395 -27.49 -9.12 -24.68
C LYS A 395 -28.80 -8.63 -24.07
N GLU A 396 -29.90 -9.38 -24.22
CA GLU A 396 -31.15 -9.06 -23.54
C GLU A 396 -31.04 -9.16 -22.01
N ILE A 397 -30.21 -10.07 -21.50
CA ILE A 397 -29.90 -10.19 -20.06
C ILE A 397 -29.10 -8.99 -19.59
N GLU A 398 -27.98 -8.66 -20.26
CA GLU A 398 -27.12 -7.54 -19.86
C GLU A 398 -27.85 -6.19 -19.88
N GLU A 399 -28.72 -5.98 -20.87
CA GLU A 399 -29.48 -4.74 -21.03
C GLU A 399 -30.76 -4.72 -20.16
N GLY A 400 -30.97 -5.72 -19.30
CA GLY A 400 -32.09 -5.76 -18.35
C GLY A 400 -33.47 -5.94 -18.98
N ARG A 401 -33.54 -6.47 -20.21
CA ARG A 401 -34.80 -6.72 -20.95
C ARG A 401 -35.35 -8.13 -20.77
N ALA A 402 -34.49 -9.09 -20.44
CA ALA A 402 -34.91 -10.45 -20.16
C ALA A 402 -35.63 -10.55 -18.80
N SER A 403 -36.55 -11.51 -18.69
CA SER A 403 -37.21 -11.90 -17.45
C SER A 403 -37.06 -13.41 -17.24
N PHE A 404 -37.29 -13.91 -16.03
CA PHE A 404 -37.28 -15.37 -15.81
C PHE A 404 -38.23 -16.11 -16.74
N LYS A 405 -39.40 -15.52 -17.07
CA LYS A 405 -40.36 -16.11 -18.01
C LYS A 405 -39.79 -16.18 -19.43
N SER A 406 -39.24 -15.08 -19.96
CA SER A 406 -38.68 -15.08 -21.32
C SER A 406 -37.44 -15.98 -21.44
N LEU A 407 -36.66 -16.11 -20.37
CA LEU A 407 -35.51 -17.01 -20.31
C LEU A 407 -35.94 -18.48 -20.28
N GLU A 408 -37.00 -18.81 -19.54
CA GLU A 408 -37.61 -20.15 -19.56
C GLU A 408 -38.12 -20.48 -20.97
N GLU A 409 -38.92 -19.60 -21.57
CA GLU A 409 -39.42 -19.76 -22.96
C GLU A 409 -38.27 -19.96 -23.96
N TYR A 410 -37.13 -19.28 -23.77
CA TYR A 410 -35.95 -19.42 -24.62
C TYR A 410 -35.24 -20.78 -24.50
N ILE A 411 -35.24 -21.38 -23.30
CA ILE A 411 -34.40 -22.55 -22.98
C ILE A 411 -35.18 -23.87 -22.90
N ILE A 412 -36.50 -23.84 -22.68
CA ILE A 412 -37.30 -25.02 -22.28
C ILE A 412 -37.24 -26.19 -23.27
N ASP A 413 -37.15 -25.89 -24.57
CA ASP A 413 -37.09 -26.90 -25.65
C ASP A 413 -35.65 -27.11 -26.20
N LYS A 414 -34.63 -26.49 -25.60
CA LYS A 414 -33.23 -26.63 -26.04
C LYS A 414 -32.55 -27.81 -25.35
N GLU A 415 -31.58 -28.40 -26.05
CA GLU A 415 -30.64 -29.33 -25.41
C GLU A 415 -29.88 -28.63 -24.27
N SER A 416 -29.55 -29.40 -23.23
CA SER A 416 -28.81 -28.86 -22.08
C SER A 416 -27.48 -28.26 -22.54
N PRO A 417 -27.22 -26.97 -22.25
CA PRO A 417 -26.01 -26.32 -22.73
C PRO A 417 -24.77 -26.85 -22.02
N LEU A 418 -23.70 -27.09 -22.79
CA LEU A 418 -22.36 -27.36 -22.27
C LEU A 418 -21.44 -26.18 -22.61
N PRO A 419 -20.91 -25.46 -21.62
CA PRO A 419 -20.00 -24.34 -21.86
C PRO A 419 -18.65 -24.77 -22.46
N GLU A 420 -17.98 -23.84 -23.13
CA GLU A 420 -16.62 -24.02 -23.64
C GLU A 420 -15.60 -24.21 -22.48
N PRO A 421 -14.50 -24.96 -22.68
CA PRO A 421 -13.46 -25.17 -21.66
C PRO A 421 -12.78 -23.86 -21.20
N SER A 422 -12.43 -23.78 -19.91
CA SER A 422 -11.82 -22.59 -19.29
C SER A 422 -10.37 -22.32 -19.68
N ARG A 423 -9.61 -23.35 -20.08
CA ARG A 423 -8.20 -23.29 -20.49
C ARG A 423 -7.25 -22.72 -19.42
N GLN A 424 -7.53 -22.91 -18.14
CA GLN A 424 -6.78 -22.31 -17.04
C GLN A 424 -5.27 -22.55 -17.12
N GLU A 425 -4.84 -23.80 -17.35
CA GLU A 425 -3.42 -24.16 -17.39
C GLU A 425 -2.68 -23.49 -18.55
N TYR A 426 -3.40 -23.18 -19.64
CA TYR A 426 -2.85 -22.40 -20.74
C TYR A 426 -2.69 -20.93 -20.36
N LEU A 427 -3.67 -20.34 -19.67
CA LEU A 427 -3.57 -18.95 -19.17
C LEU A 427 -2.39 -18.80 -18.21
N GLU A 428 -2.22 -19.72 -17.28
CA GLU A 428 -1.09 -19.75 -16.34
C GLU A 428 0.25 -19.92 -17.07
N ARG A 429 0.28 -20.76 -18.12
CA ARG A 429 1.47 -20.90 -18.97
C ARG A 429 1.85 -19.60 -19.69
N LEU A 430 0.87 -18.78 -20.10
CA LEU A 430 1.15 -17.47 -20.71
C LEU A 430 1.82 -16.52 -19.72
N VAL A 431 1.39 -16.53 -18.46
CA VAL A 431 2.07 -15.76 -17.39
C VAL A 431 3.52 -16.22 -17.24
N ASN A 432 3.77 -17.53 -17.13
CA ASN A 432 5.12 -18.08 -17.04
C ASN A 432 6.00 -17.68 -18.25
N TRP A 433 5.44 -17.76 -19.45
CA TRP A 433 6.14 -17.34 -20.67
C TRP A 433 6.50 -15.86 -20.63
N SER A 434 5.57 -15.00 -20.19
CA SER A 434 5.82 -13.55 -20.13
C SER A 434 6.94 -13.19 -19.17
N ILE A 435 7.00 -13.82 -18.00
CA ILE A 435 8.04 -13.62 -16.99
C ILE A 435 9.40 -14.03 -17.53
N VAL A 436 9.51 -15.25 -18.08
CA VAL A 436 10.77 -15.75 -18.67
C VAL A 436 11.21 -14.88 -19.85
N SER A 437 10.27 -14.35 -20.63
CA SER A 437 10.60 -13.49 -21.75
C SER A 437 10.97 -12.06 -21.35
N ALA A 438 10.44 -11.53 -20.26
CA ALA A 438 10.72 -10.17 -19.78
C ALA A 438 12.07 -10.05 -19.06
N GLY A 439 12.56 -11.18 -18.52
CA GLY A 439 13.86 -11.28 -17.88
C GLY A 439 15.05 -11.42 -18.84
N ARG A 440 14.78 -11.54 -20.15
CA ARG A 440 15.77 -11.48 -21.23
C ARG A 440 15.75 -10.10 -21.87
#